data_AF-A0A229SMC0-F1
#
_entry.id   AF-A0A229SMC0-F1
#
_cell.length_a   1.000
_cell.length_b   1.000
_cell.length_c   1.000
_cell.angle_alpha   90.00
_cell.angle_beta   90.00
_cell.angle_gamma   90.00
#
_symmetry.space_group_name_H-M   'P 1'
#
loop_
_entity.id
_entity.type
_entity.pdbx_description
1 polymer ?
#
loop_
_entity_poly.entity_id
_entity_poly.type
_entity_poly.pdbx_seq_one_letter_code
_entity_poly.pdbx_strand_id
1 'polypeptide(L)'
;MTLDLAGGLEFAMPQPEKPRWTRQYADRAVTFGCPARTSERTPRVWSGRGLGLPEAELAGFAAQLRRVMKDDVYWNARAACGDRHAGEAAVWSSGRYDDEDGFVYFAGPCTHGHPWPGYRPTGAFTIALPHVRGLRIRVAAYLAV
;
A
#
# COMPACT_ATOMS: atom_id res chain seq x y z
N MET A 1 32.93 -39.23 39.19
CA MET A 1 32.06 -38.05 39.37
C MET A 1 32.20 -37.22 38.12
N THR A 2 31.15 -37.23 37.30
CA THR A 2 31.05 -36.52 36.03
C THR A 2 30.27 -35.24 36.30
N LEU A 3 30.79 -34.08 35.89
CA LEU A 3 30.01 -32.85 35.82
C LEU A 3 30.11 -32.32 34.40
N ASP A 4 29.08 -32.70 33.64
CA ASP A 4 28.65 -32.14 32.37
C ASP A 4 28.03 -30.77 32.65
N LEU A 5 28.52 -29.72 31.98
CA LEU A 5 27.88 -28.41 31.95
C LEU A 5 27.56 -28.07 30.51
N ALA A 6 26.41 -28.61 30.11
CA ALA A 6 25.65 -28.27 28.93
C ALA A 6 25.33 -26.77 28.82
N GLY A 7 25.12 -26.33 27.57
CA GLY A 7 24.11 -25.33 27.26
C GLY A 7 24.66 -23.99 26.79
N GLY A 8 25.10 -23.94 25.53
CA GLY A 8 25.19 -22.68 24.80
C GLY A 8 23.81 -22.02 24.72
N LEU A 9 23.70 -20.83 25.28
CA LEU A 9 22.60 -19.91 24.96
C LEU A 9 22.88 -19.35 23.57
N GLU A 10 22.41 -20.05 22.54
CA GLU A 10 22.19 -19.41 21.24
C GLU A 10 21.20 -18.27 21.47
N PHE A 11 21.70 -17.03 21.41
CA PHE A 11 20.88 -15.85 21.27
C PHE A 11 20.13 -15.99 19.95
N ALA A 12 18.95 -16.61 19.99
CA ALA A 12 18.03 -16.64 18.88
C ALA A 12 17.61 -15.19 18.61
N MET A 13 18.35 -14.52 17.72
CA MET A 13 17.94 -13.24 17.16
C MET A 13 16.54 -13.46 16.57
N PRO A 14 15.54 -12.65 16.95
CA PRO A 14 14.21 -12.79 16.37
C PRO A 14 14.37 -12.74 14.85
N GLN A 15 13.93 -13.81 14.18
CA GLN A 15 13.91 -13.88 12.73
C GLN A 15 13.20 -12.60 12.25
N PRO A 16 13.81 -11.80 11.35
CA PRO A 16 13.19 -10.58 10.88
C PRO A 16 11.80 -10.94 10.36
N GLU A 17 10.77 -10.33 10.97
CA GLU A 17 9.39 -10.53 10.55
C GLU A 17 9.33 -10.31 9.02
N LYS A 18 8.76 -11.27 8.29
CA LYS A 18 8.68 -11.19 6.83
C LYS A 18 8.17 -9.80 6.46
N PRO A 19 8.91 -9.05 5.63
CA PRO A 19 8.57 -7.66 5.36
C PRO A 19 7.16 -7.63 4.76
N ARG A 20 6.24 -7.01 5.49
CA ARG A 20 4.80 -7.02 5.20
C ARG A 20 4.28 -5.61 5.03
N TRP A 21 3.27 -5.48 4.19
CA TRP A 21 2.47 -4.26 4.11
C TRP A 21 1.80 -3.96 5.45
N THR A 22 1.83 -2.70 5.86
CA THR A 22 1.13 -2.20 7.06
C THR A 22 0.01 -1.24 6.66
N ARG A 23 -0.94 -1.02 7.58
CA ARG A 23 -2.05 -0.07 7.43
C ARG A 23 -2.22 0.68 8.74
N GLN A 24 -2.34 1.99 8.66
CA GLN A 24 -2.64 2.86 9.79
C GLN A 24 -3.80 3.77 9.40
N TYR A 25 -4.75 3.97 10.30
CA TYR A 25 -5.92 4.81 10.05
C TYR A 25 -5.82 6.09 10.87
N ALA A 26 -6.02 7.22 10.21
CA ALA A 26 -6.09 8.54 10.83
C ALA A 26 -6.90 9.47 9.93
N ASP A 27 -7.67 10.39 10.50
CA ASP A 27 -8.35 11.48 9.76
C ASP A 27 -9.12 11.05 8.51
N ARG A 28 -9.88 9.95 8.61
CA ARG A 28 -10.63 9.34 7.49
C ARG A 28 -9.77 8.93 6.30
N ALA A 29 -8.49 8.67 6.53
CA ALA A 29 -7.55 8.16 5.55
C ALA A 29 -6.89 6.87 6.06
N VAL A 30 -6.32 6.13 5.11
CA VAL A 30 -5.46 4.97 5.39
C VAL A 30 -4.07 5.26 4.85
N THR A 31 -3.07 5.09 5.69
CA THR A 31 -1.66 5.11 5.33
C THR A 31 -1.19 3.67 5.17
N PHE A 32 -0.71 3.34 3.98
CA PHE A 32 -0.06 2.07 3.69
C PHE A 32 1.44 2.23 3.89
N GLY A 33 2.03 1.41 4.75
CA GLY A 33 3.48 1.25 4.84
C GLY A 33 3.93 0.12 3.94
N CYS A 34 4.90 0.40 3.09
CA CYS A 34 5.52 -0.60 2.23
C CYS A 34 6.42 -1.51 3.09
N PRO A 35 6.48 -2.83 2.80
CA PRO A 35 7.56 -3.66 3.30
C PRO A 35 8.94 -3.03 3.03
N ALA A 36 9.94 -3.26 3.90
CA ALA A 36 11.30 -2.75 3.70
C ALA A 36 11.86 -3.25 2.35
N ARG A 37 12.31 -2.31 1.52
CA ARG A 37 12.80 -2.54 0.14
C ARG A 37 13.95 -1.60 -0.19
N THR A 38 14.72 -1.94 -1.23
CA THR A 38 15.64 -1.01 -1.87
C THR A 38 14.87 0.17 -2.46
N SER A 39 15.50 1.34 -2.53
CA SER A 39 14.88 2.56 -3.06
C SER A 39 14.27 2.38 -4.46
N GLU A 40 14.86 1.54 -5.30
CA GLU A 40 14.43 1.21 -6.66
C GLU A 40 13.09 0.46 -6.72
N ARG A 41 12.74 -0.28 -5.67
CA ARG A 41 11.51 -1.09 -5.57
C ARG A 41 10.51 -0.51 -4.56
N THR A 42 10.79 0.65 -4.01
CA THR A 42 9.87 1.39 -3.14
C THR A 42 8.73 1.98 -3.99
N PRO A 43 7.47 2.00 -3.49
CA PRO A 43 6.36 2.68 -4.13
C PRO A 43 6.72 4.10 -4.56
N ARG A 44 6.20 4.51 -5.71
CA ARG A 44 6.40 5.85 -6.24
C ARG A 44 5.11 6.63 -6.13
N VAL A 45 5.15 7.80 -5.51
CA VAL A 45 3.95 8.65 -5.39
C VAL A 45 4.22 10.01 -6.00
N TRP A 46 3.26 10.48 -6.80
CA TRP A 46 3.11 11.89 -7.13
C TRP A 46 1.89 12.39 -6.37
N SER A 47 2.12 13.19 -5.32
CA SER A 47 1.06 13.67 -4.43
C SER A 47 -0.09 14.32 -5.19
N GLY A 48 -1.29 13.78 -5.00
CA GLY A 48 -2.54 14.19 -5.66
C GLY A 48 -2.71 13.72 -7.10
N ARG A 49 -1.74 12.98 -7.67
CA ARG A 49 -1.75 12.63 -9.10
C ARG A 49 -1.63 11.15 -9.39
N GLY A 50 -0.91 10.38 -8.59
CA GLY A 50 -0.85 8.95 -8.84
C GLY A 50 0.14 8.16 -7.99
N LEU A 51 0.01 6.85 -8.15
CA LEU A 51 0.73 5.80 -7.44
C LEU A 51 1.34 4.85 -8.46
N GLY A 52 2.63 4.58 -8.33
CA GLY A 52 3.35 3.50 -8.99
C GLY A 52 3.72 2.43 -7.97
N LEU A 53 3.43 1.18 -8.27
CA LEU A 53 3.85 0.02 -7.47
C LEU A 53 4.62 -0.98 -8.34
N PRO A 54 5.66 -1.64 -7.81
CA PRO A 54 6.24 -2.79 -8.51
C PRO A 54 5.15 -3.83 -8.77
N GLU A 55 5.10 -4.39 -9.99
CA GLU A 55 4.06 -5.35 -10.38
C GLU A 55 3.98 -6.54 -9.40
N ALA A 56 5.14 -7.06 -8.99
CA ALA A 56 5.26 -8.18 -8.04
C ALA A 56 4.58 -7.93 -6.67
N GLU A 57 4.37 -6.66 -6.30
CA GLU A 57 3.75 -6.29 -5.03
C GLU A 57 2.24 -6.10 -5.13
N LEU A 58 1.67 -6.05 -6.35
CA LEU A 58 0.25 -5.75 -6.55
C LEU A 58 -0.67 -6.78 -5.89
N ALA A 59 -0.31 -8.06 -5.92
CA ALA A 59 -1.10 -9.10 -5.25
C ALA A 59 -1.16 -8.88 -3.72
N GLY A 60 -0.02 -8.51 -3.11
CA GLY A 60 0.07 -8.19 -1.69
C GLY A 60 -0.70 -6.94 -1.33
N PHE A 61 -0.57 -5.89 -2.14
CA PHE A 61 -1.31 -4.64 -1.97
C PHE A 61 -2.82 -4.81 -2.16
N ALA A 62 -3.26 -5.61 -3.15
CA ALA A 62 -4.66 -5.96 -3.37
C ALA A 62 -5.29 -6.66 -2.16
N ALA A 63 -4.50 -7.47 -1.43
CA ALA A 63 -4.96 -8.06 -0.17
C ALA A 63 -5.19 -6.97 0.91
N GLN A 64 -4.34 -5.96 1.00
CA GLN A 64 -4.54 -4.85 1.94
C GLN A 64 -5.77 -4.00 1.60
N LEU A 65 -5.98 -3.69 0.31
CA LEU A 65 -7.18 -2.99 -0.15
C LEU A 65 -8.47 -3.75 0.21
N ARG A 66 -8.47 -5.08 0.06
CA ARG A 66 -9.58 -5.93 0.50
C ARG A 66 -9.81 -5.87 2.00
N ARG A 67 -8.74 -5.81 2.80
CA ARG A 67 -8.86 -5.71 4.26
C ARG A 67 -9.37 -4.35 4.71
N VAL A 68 -8.97 -3.23 4.08
CA VAL A 68 -9.53 -1.90 4.38
C VAL A 68 -11.05 -1.89 4.22
N MET A 69 -11.57 -2.51 3.16
CA MET A 69 -13.02 -2.59 2.89
C MET A 69 -13.80 -3.42 3.93
N LYS A 70 -13.12 -4.20 4.78
CA LYS A 70 -13.74 -4.96 5.87
C LYS A 70 -13.84 -4.18 7.18
N ASP A 71 -13.11 -3.08 7.31
CA ASP A 71 -13.05 -2.31 8.55
C ASP A 71 -14.16 -1.24 8.55
N ASP A 72 -14.89 -1.11 9.65
CA ASP A 72 -16.01 -0.14 9.78
C ASP A 72 -15.59 1.31 9.53
N VAL A 73 -14.32 1.63 9.82
CA VAL A 73 -13.74 2.96 9.58
C VAL A 73 -13.89 3.39 8.11
N TYR A 74 -13.78 2.45 7.16
CA TYR A 74 -14.00 2.72 5.74
C TYR A 74 -15.45 3.12 5.47
N TRP A 75 -16.41 2.35 5.98
CA TRP A 75 -17.84 2.57 5.74
C TRP A 75 -18.32 3.87 6.40
N ASN A 76 -17.84 4.16 7.61
CA ASN A 76 -18.12 5.42 8.31
C ASN A 76 -17.58 6.63 7.52
N ALA A 77 -16.33 6.55 7.04
CA ALA A 77 -15.75 7.60 6.23
C ALA A 77 -16.47 7.78 4.89
N ARG A 78 -16.92 6.68 4.28
CA ARG A 78 -17.68 6.69 3.03
C ARG A 78 -19.06 7.33 3.19
N ALA A 79 -19.77 7.00 4.26
CA ALA A 79 -21.08 7.57 4.58
C ALA A 79 -21.01 9.07 4.91
N ALA A 80 -19.93 9.50 5.57
CA ALA A 80 -19.70 10.91 5.90
C ALA A 80 -19.11 11.74 4.75
N CYS A 81 -18.81 11.12 3.60
CA CYS A 81 -18.23 11.80 2.44
C CYS A 81 -19.35 12.39 1.58
N GLY A 82 -19.35 13.72 1.40
CA GLY A 82 -20.33 14.42 0.56
C GLY A 82 -20.18 14.13 -0.94
N ASP A 83 -19.04 13.60 -1.38
CA ASP A 83 -18.84 13.19 -2.76
C ASP A 83 -19.33 11.74 -2.98
N ARG A 84 -20.46 11.62 -3.70
CA ARG A 84 -21.05 10.33 -4.05
C ARG A 84 -20.20 9.54 -5.06
N HIS A 85 -19.31 10.17 -5.81
CA HIS A 85 -18.48 9.52 -6.82
C HIS A 85 -17.10 9.11 -6.29
N ALA A 86 -16.73 9.54 -5.08
CA ALA A 86 -15.41 9.30 -4.49
C ALA A 86 -14.96 7.83 -4.52
N GLY A 87 -15.88 6.87 -4.41
CA GLY A 87 -15.60 5.42 -4.42
C GLY A 87 -15.75 4.71 -5.76
N GLU A 88 -15.90 5.46 -6.86
CA GLU A 88 -16.02 4.92 -8.22
C GLU A 88 -14.64 4.61 -8.81
N ALA A 89 -14.60 3.61 -9.70
CA ALA A 89 -13.37 3.24 -10.40
C ALA A 89 -12.85 4.37 -11.30
N ALA A 90 -13.72 5.26 -11.78
CA ALA A 90 -13.35 6.39 -12.64
C ALA A 90 -12.48 7.45 -11.95
N VAL A 91 -12.46 7.48 -10.61
CA VAL A 91 -11.55 8.33 -9.81
C VAL A 91 -10.09 7.93 -10.01
N TRP A 92 -9.85 6.68 -10.43
CA TRP A 92 -8.53 6.15 -10.72
C TRP A 92 -8.41 5.76 -12.20
N SER A 93 -7.24 5.93 -12.79
CA SER A 93 -6.98 5.36 -14.12
C SER A 93 -6.94 3.84 -14.08
N SER A 94 -7.05 3.21 -15.25
CA SER A 94 -6.58 1.82 -15.41
C SER A 94 -5.10 1.72 -15.04
N GLY A 95 -4.68 0.54 -14.56
CA GLY A 95 -3.27 0.26 -14.33
C GLY A 95 -2.52 0.21 -15.65
N ARG A 96 -1.41 0.93 -15.74
CA ARG A 96 -0.51 0.92 -16.89
C ARG A 96 0.83 0.34 -16.45
N TYR A 97 1.19 -0.81 -17.00
CA TYR A 97 2.52 -1.38 -16.82
C TYR A 97 3.54 -0.58 -17.63
N ASP A 98 4.70 -0.39 -17.03
CA ASP A 98 5.90 0.21 -17.63
C ASP A 98 7.01 -0.85 -17.60
N ASP A 99 7.48 -1.25 -18.78
CA ASP A 99 8.47 -2.31 -18.93
C ASP A 99 9.90 -1.85 -18.64
N GLU A 100 10.16 -0.54 -18.66
CA GLU A 100 11.48 0.02 -18.35
C GLU A 100 11.81 -0.10 -16.86
N ASP A 101 10.82 0.04 -15.98
CA ASP A 101 11.01 -0.01 -14.54
C ASP A 101 10.27 -1.17 -13.83
N GLY A 102 9.34 -1.83 -14.50
CA GLY A 102 8.54 -2.92 -13.95
C GLY A 102 7.49 -2.46 -12.94
N PHE A 103 7.04 -1.20 -13.04
CA PHE A 103 5.98 -0.64 -12.20
C PHE A 103 4.65 -0.62 -12.94
N VAL A 104 3.58 -0.65 -12.14
CA VAL A 104 2.22 -0.41 -12.60
C VAL A 104 1.75 0.90 -12.00
N TYR A 105 1.36 1.82 -12.88
CA TYR A 105 0.94 3.16 -12.53
C TYR A 105 -0.58 3.32 -12.57
N PHE A 106 -1.11 3.94 -11.52
CA PHE A 106 -2.51 4.35 -11.38
C PHE A 106 -2.54 5.85 -11.10
N ALA A 107 -3.10 6.64 -12.01
CA ALA A 107 -3.40 8.04 -11.73
C ALA A 107 -4.59 8.11 -10.77
N GLY A 108 -4.52 8.99 -9.78
CA GLY A 108 -5.59 9.17 -8.80
C GLY A 108 -5.11 9.76 -7.46
N PRO A 109 -6.02 9.91 -6.49
CA PRO A 109 -5.79 10.64 -5.25
C PRO A 109 -5.02 9.81 -4.21
N CYS A 110 -3.70 9.94 -4.20
CA CYS A 110 -2.81 9.51 -3.10
C CYS A 110 -1.76 10.57 -2.78
N THR A 111 -1.23 10.57 -1.56
CA THR A 111 -0.19 11.51 -1.11
C THR A 111 0.85 10.82 -0.26
N HIS A 112 2.06 11.38 -0.20
CA HIS A 112 3.12 10.95 0.73
C HIS A 112 3.52 12.07 1.71
N GLY A 113 2.66 13.08 1.87
CA GLY A 113 2.84 14.16 2.84
C GLY A 113 3.77 15.29 2.40
N HIS A 114 4.50 15.15 1.30
CA HIS A 114 5.33 16.22 0.77
C HIS A 114 4.81 16.78 -0.57
N PRO A 115 4.97 18.10 -0.83
CA PRO A 115 4.36 18.79 -1.98
C PRO A 115 5.20 18.72 -3.27
N TRP A 116 6.15 17.79 -3.37
CA TRP A 116 7.12 17.78 -4.45
C TRP A 116 6.47 17.27 -5.74
N PRO A 117 6.78 17.89 -6.90
CA PRO A 117 6.27 17.41 -8.16
C PRO A 117 6.95 16.09 -8.59
N GLY A 118 6.18 15.28 -9.32
CA GLY A 118 6.65 14.04 -9.93
C GLY A 118 6.59 12.83 -9.01
N TYR A 119 6.83 11.67 -9.59
CA TYR A 119 6.90 10.41 -8.86
C TYR A 119 8.17 10.35 -8.01
N ARG A 120 8.02 10.10 -6.71
CA ARG A 120 9.11 9.96 -5.75
C ARG A 120 9.00 8.65 -4.98
N PRO A 121 10.10 7.92 -4.77
CA PRO A 121 10.13 6.76 -3.89
C PRO A 121 9.66 7.15 -2.48
N THR A 122 8.71 6.42 -1.93
CA THR A 122 8.22 6.62 -0.56
C THR A 122 7.91 5.29 0.13
N GLY A 123 8.40 5.13 1.36
CA GLY A 123 8.13 3.96 2.19
C GLY A 123 6.69 3.90 2.70
N ALA A 124 5.94 5.00 2.62
CA ALA A 124 4.54 5.06 3.00
C ALA A 124 3.76 6.06 2.17
N PHE A 125 2.47 5.80 1.98
CA PHE A 125 1.56 6.72 1.30
C PHE A 125 0.15 6.60 1.83
N THR A 126 -0.60 7.69 1.68
CA THR A 126 -1.93 7.88 2.27
C THR A 126 -2.96 8.06 1.18
N ILE A 127 -4.12 7.42 1.38
CA ILE A 127 -5.30 7.54 0.53
C ILE A 127 -6.49 7.84 1.43
N ALA A 128 -7.29 8.85 1.08
CA ALA A 128 -8.55 9.10 1.77
C ALA A 128 -9.47 7.89 1.60
N LEU A 129 -10.06 7.40 2.70
CA LEU A 129 -10.83 6.16 2.73
C LEU A 129 -11.90 6.09 1.64
N PRO A 130 -12.69 7.15 1.33
CA PRO A 130 -13.68 7.10 0.27
C PRO A 130 -13.13 6.65 -1.10
N HIS A 131 -11.86 6.97 -1.41
CA HIS A 131 -11.21 6.66 -2.69
C HIS A 131 -10.65 5.24 -2.81
N VAL A 132 -10.56 4.50 -1.70
CA VAL A 132 -9.95 3.16 -1.66
C VAL A 132 -10.70 2.15 -2.53
N ARG A 133 -12.02 2.23 -2.59
CA ARG A 133 -12.84 1.29 -3.40
C ARG A 133 -12.55 1.41 -4.88
N GLY A 134 -12.40 2.63 -5.39
CA GLY A 134 -12.05 2.87 -6.80
C GLY A 134 -10.72 2.22 -7.16
N LEU A 135 -9.69 2.44 -6.34
CA LEU A 135 -8.37 1.82 -6.54
C LEU A 135 -8.43 0.30 -6.47
N ARG A 136 -9.17 -0.26 -5.50
CA ARG A 136 -9.36 -1.71 -5.38
C ARG A 136 -9.92 -2.31 -6.67
N ILE A 137 -10.90 -1.66 -7.30
CA ILE A 137 -11.49 -2.13 -8.56
C ILE A 137 -10.42 -2.13 -9.67
N ARG A 138 -9.62 -1.06 -9.78
CA ARG A 138 -8.57 -0.94 -10.79
C ARG A 138 -7.45 -1.96 -10.62
N VAL A 139 -6.97 -2.15 -9.40
CA VAL A 139 -5.94 -3.15 -9.10
C VAL A 139 -6.46 -4.58 -9.36
N ALA A 140 -7.70 -4.87 -8.96
CA ALA A 140 -8.30 -6.17 -9.23
C ALA A 140 -8.50 -6.42 -10.74
N ALA A 141 -8.89 -5.40 -11.51
CA ALA A 141 -9.03 -5.50 -12.95
C ALA A 141 -7.69 -5.73 -13.65
N TYR A 142 -6.62 -5.07 -13.19
CA TYR A 142 -5.27 -5.29 -13.72
C TYR A 142 -4.78 -6.73 -13.46
N LEU A 143 -4.99 -7.25 -12.25
CA LEU A 143 -4.57 -8.61 -11.86
C LEU A 143 -5.40 -9.74 -12.47
N ALA A 144 -6.52 -9.43 -13.14
CA ALA A 144 -7.37 -10.42 -13.78
C ALA A 144 -7.00 -10.65 -15.26
N VAL A 145 -6.02 -9.88 -15.77
CA VAL A 145 -5.42 -10.01 -17.10
C VAL A 145 -4.26 -10.98 -17.02
#